data_AF-A0A9X4FH76-F1
#
_entry.id   AF-A0A9X4FH76-F1
#
_cell.length_a   1.000
_cell.length_b   1.000
_cell.length_c   1.000
_cell.angle_alpha   90.00
_cell.angle_beta   90.00
_cell.angle_gamma   90.00
#
_symmetry.space_group_name_H-M   'P 1'
#
loop_
_entity.id
_entity.type
_entity.pdbx_description
1 polymer ?
#
loop_
_entity_poly.entity_id
_entity_poly.type
_entity_poly.pdbx_seq_one_letter_code
_entity_poly.pdbx_strand_id
1 'polypeptide(L)' 'MKVTIKVNDKGEHYFEIPDEYLKELEWKDGDKVVWTKNDDGSFSLSKLDDTGL' A
#
# COMPACT_ATOMS: atom_id res chain seq x y z
N MET A 1 -11.00 -5.86 -4.50
CA MET A 1 -10.05 -5.66 -5.60
C MET A 1 -9.15 -6.88 -5.76
N LYS A 2 -8.73 -7.23 -6.98
CA LYS A 2 -7.66 -8.20 -7.25
C LYS A 2 -6.62 -7.54 -8.15
N VAL A 3 -5.35 -7.64 -7.78
CA VAL A 3 -4.21 -7.14 -8.56
C VAL A 3 -3.18 -8.25 -8.72
N THR A 4 -2.41 -8.20 -9.79
CA THR A 4 -1.34 -9.16 -10.07
C THR A 4 -0.06 -8.72 -9.37
N ILE A 5 0.59 -9.66 -8.67
CA ILE A 5 1.94 -9.44 -8.14
C ILE A 5 2.94 -9.49 -9.30
N LYS A 6 3.77 -8.47 -9.39
CA LYS A 6 4.89 -8.35 -10.33
C LYS A 6 6.20 -8.58 -9.59
N VAL A 7 7.26 -8.87 -10.35
CA VAL A 7 8.62 -9.02 -9.83
C VAL A 7 9.50 -8.00 -10.53
N ASN A 8 10.29 -7.23 -9.77
CA ASN A 8 11.23 -6.27 -10.35
C ASN A 8 12.56 -6.93 -10.73
N ASP A 9 13.46 -6.16 -11.34
CA ASP A 9 14.77 -6.60 -11.82
C ASP A 9 15.69 -7.13 -10.70
N LYS A 10 15.36 -6.82 -9.44
CA LYS A 10 16.06 -7.29 -8.24
C LYS A 10 15.43 -8.54 -7.61
N GLY A 11 14.34 -9.06 -8.19
CA GLY A 11 13.59 -10.20 -7.65
C GLY A 11 12.59 -9.84 -6.55
N GLU A 12 12.37 -8.56 -6.27
CA GLU A 12 11.43 -8.11 -5.25
C GLU A 12 10.00 -8.12 -5.80
N HIS A 13 9.07 -8.60 -4.98
CA HIS A 13 7.67 -8.69 -5.34
C HIS A 13 6.98 -7.37 -5.00
N TYR A 14 6.18 -6.85 -5.93
CA TYR A 14 5.40 -5.63 -5.74
C TYR A 14 4.06 -5.73 -6.46
N PHE A 15 3.15 -4.84 -6.14
CA PHE A 15 1.92 -4.61 -6.90
C PHE A 15 1.70 -3.11 -7.03
N GLU A 16 0.97 -2.72 -8.06
CA GLU A 16 0.54 -1.35 -8.28
C GLU A 16 -0.84 -1.17 -7.66
N ILE A 17 -1.03 -0.05 -6.95
CA ILE A 17 -2.33 0.37 -6.46
C ILE A 17 -3.00 1.14 -7.61
N PRO A 18 -4.18 0.73 -8.09
CA PRO A 18 -4.80 1.42 -9.22
C PRO A 18 -5.23 2.84 -8.90
N ASP A 19 -5.18 3.70 -9.92
CA ASP A 19 -5.39 5.14 -9.82
C ASP A 19 -6.70 5.54 -9.12
N GLU A 20 -7.76 4.76 -9.30
CA GLU A 20 -9.06 5.01 -8.65
C GLU A 20 -8.95 4.98 -7.11
N TYR A 21 -8.16 4.05 -6.57
CA TYR A 21 -7.92 3.91 -5.14
C TYR A 21 -6.91 4.92 -4.61
N LEU A 22 -5.85 5.22 -5.39
CA LEU A 22 -4.93 6.30 -5.03
C LEU A 22 -5.67 7.64 -4.88
N LYS A 23 -6.61 7.92 -5.80
CA LYS A 23 -7.45 9.12 -5.76
C LYS A 23 -8.43 9.11 -4.59
N GLU A 24 -9.12 8.00 -4.34
CA GLU A 24 -10.07 7.86 -3.23
C GLU A 24 -9.40 8.01 -1.87
N LEU A 25 -8.19 7.47 -1.71
CA LEU A 25 -7.39 7.53 -0.48
C LEU A 25 -6.56 8.81 -0.36
N GLU A 26 -6.54 9.66 -1.38
CA GLU A 26 -5.67 10.83 -1.49
C GLU A 26 -4.18 10.49 -1.29
N TRP A 27 -3.75 9.34 -1.83
CA TRP A 27 -2.36 8.92 -1.83
C TRP A 27 -1.64 9.47 -3.05
N LYS A 28 -0.40 9.89 -2.84
CA LYS A 28 0.51 10.35 -3.89
C LYS A 28 1.91 9.79 -3.65
N ASP A 29 2.72 9.81 -4.70
CA ASP A 29 4.12 9.40 -4.62
C ASP A 29 4.85 10.16 -3.50
N GLY A 30 5.59 9.40 -2.69
CA GLY A 30 6.31 9.91 -1.52
C GLY A 30 5.52 9.88 -0.20
N ASP A 31 4.21 9.62 -0.24
CA ASP A 31 3.45 9.35 0.99
C ASP A 31 3.98 8.08 1.67
N LYS A 32 4.08 8.13 3.00
CA LYS A 32 4.48 6.97 3.82
C LYS A 32 3.24 6.18 4.19
N VAL A 33 3.40 4.87 4.32
CA VAL A 33 2.34 3.95 4.70
C VAL A 33 2.78 3.07 5.86
N VAL A 34 1.82 2.63 6.66
CA VAL A 34 2.00 1.66 7.75
C VAL A 34 1.38 0.34 7.34
N TRP A 35 2.16 -0.73 7.47
CA TRP A 35 1.68 -2.10 7.34
C TRP A 35 1.27 -2.63 8.70
N THR A 36 0.01 -3.04 8.83
CA THR A 36 -0.52 -3.70 10.03
C THR A 36 -0.87 -5.13 9.70
N LYS A 37 -0.31 -6.08 10.45
CA LYS A 37 -0.70 -7.48 10.36
C LYS A 37 -1.95 -7.71 11.21
N ASN A 38 -2.98 -8.30 10.62
CA ASN A 38 -4.23 -8.63 11.29
C ASN A 38 -4.22 -10.09 11.80
N ASP A 39 -5.11 -10.40 12.74
CA ASP A 39 -5.18 -11.73 13.37
C ASP A 39 -5.65 -12.84 12.42
N ASP A 40 -6.37 -12.48 11.35
CA ASP A 40 -6.85 -13.40 10.32
C ASP A 40 -5.78 -13.75 9.26
N GLY A 41 -4.55 -13.27 9.44
CA GLY A 41 -3.43 -13.47 8.52
C GLY A 41 -3.42 -12.50 7.33
N SER A 42 -4.37 -11.57 7.25
CA SER A 42 -4.33 -10.48 6.29
C SER A 42 -3.42 -9.33 6.74
N PHE A 43 -3.19 -8.38 5.84
CA PHE A 43 -2.48 -7.14 6.11
C PHE A 43 -3.32 -5.95 5.70
N SER A 44 -3.33 -4.93 6.54
CA SER A 44 -3.89 -3.61 6.26
C SER A 44 -2.78 -2.64 5.89
N LEU A 45 -3.05 -1.77 4.92
CA LEU A 45 -2.18 -0.67 4.53
C LEU A 45 -2.90 0.64 4.79
N SER A 46 -2.32 1.49 5.65
CA SER A 46 -2.88 2.80 5.98
C SER A 46 -1.87 3.89 5.69
N LYS A 47 -2.35 5.09 5.34
CA LYS A 47 -1.49 6.26 5.25
C LYS A 47 -0.87 6.52 6.62
N LEU A 48 0.44 6.79 6.65
CA LEU A 48 1.05 7.34 7.84
C LEU A 48 0.68 8.82 7.86
N ASP A 49 -0.34 9.17 8.64
CA ASP A 49 -0.69 10.56 8.86
C ASP A 49 0.46 11.27 9.61
N ASP A 50 0.83 12.45 9.15
CA ASP A 50 1.84 13.31 9.79
C ASP A 50 1.29 13.98 11.06
N THR A 51 0.24 13.41 11.66
CA THR A 51 -0.19 13.75 13.01
C THR A 51 0.72 13.03 13.98
N GLY A 52 1.93 13.58 14.16
CA GLY A 52 2.72 13.34 15.35
C GLY A 52 1.87 13.69 16.57
N LEU A 53 1.40 12.66 17.29
CA LEU A 53 1.14 12.73 18.72
C LEU A 53 2.34 12.11 19.44
#